data_AF-A0A6N8NQF2-F1
#
_entry.id   AF-A0A6N8NQF2-F1
#
_cell.length_a   1.000
_cell.length_b   1.000
_cell.length_c   1.000
_cell.angle_alpha   90.00
_cell.angle_beta   90.00
_cell.angle_gamma   90.00
#
_symmetry.space_group_name_H-M   'P 1'
#
loop_
_entity.id
_entity.type
_entity.pdbx_description
1 polymer ?
#
loop_
_entity_poly.entity_id
_entity_poly.type
_entity_poly.pdbx_seq_one_letter_code
_entity_poly.pdbx_strand_id
1 'polypeptide(L)'
;DIFGHEFMGEVVETGKDVKNLQKGDRVVIPFVIACGDCFFCRLQQYAACENTNAGKGAALNKKQIPAPAALFGYSHLYGGVPGGQAEYVRVPKGNVGPFKVPPLLSDDKALFLSDILPTAWQAAKNAQIQQGSSVAVYGAGPVGLLTIACARLLGAEQIFVVDHHPYRLHFAADRYGAIPINFDEDSDPAQSIIEQMAGHRGVDAVIDAVGFEAKGSTTETVLTNLKL
;
A
#
# COMPACT_ATOMS: atom_id res chain seq x y z
N ASP A 1 10.00 -9.01 18.94
CA ASP A 1 9.49 -9.35 17.59
C ASP A 1 10.55 -9.11 16.53
N ILE A 2 10.38 -9.72 15.36
CA ILE A 2 11.18 -9.46 14.16
C ILE A 2 10.31 -8.62 13.23
N PHE A 3 10.77 -7.45 12.83
CA PHE A 3 10.03 -6.55 11.94
C PHE A 3 10.14 -6.96 10.47
N GLY A 4 9.42 -6.24 9.62
CA GLY A 4 9.55 -6.33 8.16
C GLY A 4 8.52 -7.23 7.51
N HIS A 5 7.78 -6.66 6.57
CA HIS A 5 6.79 -7.36 5.77
C HIS A 5 6.97 -7.15 4.26
N GLU A 6 8.09 -6.52 3.90
CA GLU A 6 8.55 -6.36 2.54
C GLU A 6 9.80 -7.19 2.37
N PHE A 7 9.66 -8.40 1.84
CA PHE A 7 10.77 -9.30 1.65
C PHE A 7 10.56 -10.27 0.49
N MET A 8 11.69 -10.71 -0.02
CA MET A 8 11.81 -11.77 -1.00
C MET A 8 13.04 -12.61 -0.65
N GLY A 9 13.17 -13.79 -1.24
CA GLY A 9 14.30 -14.64 -0.98
C GLY A 9 14.27 -15.96 -1.75
N GLU A 10 15.17 -16.85 -1.38
CA GLU A 10 15.23 -18.21 -1.90
C GLU A 10 14.55 -19.20 -0.95
N VAL A 11 13.74 -20.11 -1.48
CA VAL A 11 13.18 -21.20 -0.70
C VAL A 11 14.32 -22.13 -0.28
N VAL A 12 14.51 -22.30 1.03
CA VAL A 12 15.54 -23.21 1.58
C VAL A 12 14.97 -24.56 2.03
N GLU A 13 13.70 -24.58 2.44
CA GLU A 13 12.96 -25.77 2.90
C GLU A 13 11.46 -25.58 2.64
N THR A 14 10.74 -26.68 2.39
CA THR A 14 9.28 -26.69 2.26
C THR A 14 8.64 -27.76 3.13
N GLY A 15 7.41 -27.50 3.59
CA GLY A 15 6.59 -28.52 4.24
C GLY A 15 6.08 -29.55 3.23
N LYS A 16 5.81 -30.77 3.68
CA LYS A 16 5.38 -31.91 2.84
C LYS A 16 4.15 -31.65 1.95
N ASP A 17 3.27 -30.73 2.36
CA ASP A 17 2.03 -30.40 1.66
C ASP A 17 2.17 -29.20 0.72
N VAL A 18 3.37 -28.60 0.62
CA VAL A 18 3.68 -27.55 -0.36
C VAL A 18 3.95 -28.22 -1.71
N LYS A 19 3.18 -27.82 -2.73
CA LYS A 19 3.15 -28.51 -4.04
C LYS A 19 3.87 -27.74 -5.13
N ASN A 20 3.92 -26.43 -5.03
CA ASN A 20 4.31 -25.55 -6.13
C ASN A 20 5.67 -24.86 -5.91
N LEU A 21 6.36 -25.15 -4.80
CA LEU A 21 7.66 -24.58 -4.47
C LEU A 21 8.66 -25.68 -4.12
N GLN A 22 9.93 -25.44 -4.41
CA GLN A 22 11.05 -26.30 -4.08
C GLN A 22 12.26 -25.47 -3.67
N LYS A 23 13.24 -26.12 -3.04
CA LYS A 23 14.51 -25.49 -2.67
C LYS A 23 15.16 -24.84 -3.89
N GLY A 24 15.65 -23.61 -3.75
CA GLY A 24 16.25 -22.84 -4.85
C GLY A 24 15.28 -21.94 -5.61
N ASP A 25 13.96 -22.08 -5.43
CA ASP A 25 13.01 -21.15 -6.04
C ASP A 25 13.18 -19.75 -5.44
N ARG A 26 13.39 -18.74 -6.29
CA ARG A 26 13.28 -17.32 -5.92
C ARG A 26 11.81 -16.95 -5.76
N VAL A 27 11.43 -16.37 -4.63
CA VAL A 27 10.04 -16.00 -4.32
C VAL A 27 9.96 -14.60 -3.72
N VAL A 28 8.92 -13.86 -4.10
CA VAL A 28 8.47 -12.64 -3.39
C VAL A 28 7.27 -12.99 -2.52
N ILE A 29 7.23 -12.43 -1.33
CA ILE A 29 6.21 -12.76 -0.32
C ILE A 29 5.31 -11.54 -0.12
N PRO A 30 4.01 -11.61 -0.45
CA PRO A 30 3.05 -10.59 -0.08
C PRO A 30 3.01 -10.43 1.43
N PHE A 31 2.91 -9.20 1.90
CA PHE A 31 2.87 -8.88 3.33
C PHE A 31 1.67 -9.53 4.07
N VAL A 32 0.59 -9.82 3.33
CA VAL A 32 -0.66 -10.43 3.82
C VAL A 32 -0.55 -11.96 3.85
N ILE A 33 -0.82 -12.55 5.01
CA ILE A 33 -0.92 -14.01 5.16
C ILE A 33 -2.37 -14.43 4.91
N ALA A 34 -2.64 -15.05 3.77
CA ALA A 34 -3.98 -15.53 3.41
C ALA A 34 -4.06 -17.06 3.34
N CYS A 35 -5.21 -17.63 3.71
CA CYS A 35 -5.40 -19.08 3.73
C CYS A 35 -5.74 -19.71 2.38
N GLY A 36 -6.26 -18.92 1.43
CA GLY A 36 -6.65 -19.38 0.08
C GLY A 36 -8.12 -19.81 -0.05
N ASP A 37 -8.79 -20.24 1.02
CA ASP A 37 -10.07 -20.96 0.89
C ASP A 37 -11.25 -20.40 1.68
N CYS A 38 -11.04 -19.44 2.60
CA CYS A 38 -12.13 -18.82 3.36
C CYS A 38 -13.02 -17.94 2.47
N PHE A 39 -14.14 -17.43 3.00
CA PHE A 39 -15.11 -16.65 2.23
C PHE A 39 -14.44 -15.51 1.45
N PHE A 40 -13.67 -14.67 2.15
CA PHE A 40 -12.96 -13.55 1.54
C PHE A 40 -11.83 -13.97 0.60
N CYS A 41 -11.11 -15.06 0.88
CA CYS A 41 -10.07 -15.56 -0.03
C CYS A 41 -10.66 -16.03 -1.37
N ARG A 42 -11.85 -16.64 -1.37
CA ARG A 42 -12.57 -17.03 -2.60
C ARG A 42 -13.03 -15.83 -3.42
N LEU A 43 -13.27 -14.69 -2.76
CA LEU A 43 -13.54 -13.40 -3.40
C LEU A 43 -12.28 -12.63 -3.78
N GLN A 44 -11.08 -13.22 -3.61
CA GLN A 44 -9.79 -12.58 -3.82
C GLN A 44 -9.56 -11.35 -2.92
N GLN A 45 -10.29 -11.25 -1.80
CA GLN A 45 -10.15 -10.21 -0.79
C GLN A 45 -9.21 -10.70 0.32
N TYR A 46 -7.96 -10.98 -0.05
CA TYR A 46 -6.99 -11.68 0.82
C TYR A 46 -6.69 -10.95 2.14
N ALA A 47 -6.72 -9.61 2.16
CA ALA A 47 -6.55 -8.81 3.38
C ALA A 47 -7.62 -9.08 4.44
N ALA A 48 -8.80 -9.56 4.04
CA ALA A 48 -9.90 -9.92 4.93
C ALA A 48 -9.90 -11.43 5.28
N CYS A 49 -8.76 -12.14 5.15
CA CYS A 49 -8.69 -13.55 5.48
C CYS A 49 -9.11 -13.84 6.94
N GLU A 50 -10.02 -14.80 7.11
CA GLU A 50 -10.64 -15.12 8.42
C GLU A 50 -9.81 -16.08 9.27
N ASN A 51 -8.84 -16.77 8.66
CA ASN A 51 -8.24 -17.98 9.23
C ASN A 51 -6.78 -17.82 9.66
N THR A 52 -6.16 -16.65 9.43
CA THR A 52 -4.71 -16.48 9.62
C THR A 52 -4.37 -15.62 10.82
N ASN A 53 -5.30 -14.79 11.30
CA ASN A 53 -5.16 -14.03 12.53
C ASN A 53 -6.05 -14.59 13.64
N ALA A 54 -5.43 -15.34 14.56
CA ALA A 54 -6.12 -15.87 15.73
C ALA A 54 -6.38 -14.79 16.83
N GLY A 55 -5.90 -13.57 16.63
CA GLY A 55 -5.95 -12.48 17.60
C GLY A 55 -7.29 -11.75 17.68
N LYS A 56 -7.32 -10.69 18.50
CA LYS A 56 -8.52 -9.85 18.64
C LYS A 56 -8.77 -8.93 17.44
N GLY A 57 -7.74 -8.60 16.65
CA GLY A 57 -7.83 -7.56 15.63
C GLY A 57 -7.79 -6.15 16.25
N ALA A 58 -7.80 -5.12 15.41
CA ALA A 58 -7.81 -3.71 15.82
C ALA A 58 -9.22 -3.14 16.08
N ALA A 59 -10.28 -3.92 15.84
CA ALA A 59 -11.65 -3.44 15.98
C ALA A 59 -12.02 -3.17 17.46
N LEU A 60 -12.25 -1.91 17.80
CA LEU A 60 -12.65 -1.49 19.15
C LEU A 60 -14.00 -2.10 19.58
N ASN A 61 -14.95 -2.24 18.64
CA ASN A 61 -16.27 -2.84 18.86
C ASN A 61 -16.35 -4.25 18.27
N LYS A 62 -15.47 -5.16 18.73
CA LYS A 62 -15.39 -6.52 18.17
C LYS A 62 -16.74 -7.24 18.21
N LYS A 63 -17.18 -7.73 17.05
CA LYS A 63 -18.36 -8.59 16.89
C LYS A 63 -17.91 -10.06 16.80
N GLN A 64 -18.83 -10.96 16.44
CA GLN A 64 -18.51 -12.37 16.15
C GLN A 64 -17.67 -12.55 14.87
N ILE A 65 -17.36 -11.47 14.16
CA ILE A 65 -16.54 -11.49 12.95
C ILE A 65 -15.08 -11.76 13.34
N PRO A 66 -14.40 -12.72 12.68
CA PRO A 66 -12.97 -12.96 12.86
C PRO A 66 -12.13 -11.70 12.58
N ALA A 67 -10.91 -11.66 13.13
CA ALA A 67 -9.97 -10.61 12.77
C ALA A 67 -9.54 -10.76 11.30
N PRO A 68 -9.19 -9.64 10.61
CA PRO A 68 -8.66 -9.71 9.25
C PRO A 68 -7.31 -10.42 9.23
N ALA A 69 -6.77 -10.66 8.03
CA ALA A 69 -5.58 -11.46 7.80
C ALA A 69 -4.41 -11.09 8.73
N ALA A 70 -3.62 -12.09 9.11
CA ALA A 70 -2.36 -11.83 9.79
C ALA A 70 -1.35 -11.20 8.84
N LEU A 71 -0.47 -10.36 9.38
CA LEU A 71 0.58 -9.68 8.63
C LEU A 71 1.95 -10.07 9.20
N PHE A 72 2.94 -10.23 8.32
CA PHE A 72 4.32 -10.44 8.76
C PHE A 72 4.84 -9.21 9.50
N GLY A 73 5.72 -9.40 10.50
CA GLY A 73 6.51 -8.35 11.13
C GLY A 73 5.74 -7.11 11.60
N TYR A 74 4.46 -7.28 11.95
CA TYR A 74 3.55 -6.20 12.32
C TYR A 74 3.03 -6.37 13.75
N SER A 75 2.09 -5.54 14.17
CA SER A 75 1.55 -5.57 15.54
C SER A 75 0.85 -6.89 15.90
N HIS A 76 0.80 -7.21 17.18
CA HIS A 76 0.05 -8.37 17.69
C HIS A 76 -1.46 -8.30 17.42
N LEU A 77 -2.00 -7.13 17.08
CA LEU A 77 -3.38 -6.99 16.60
C LEU A 77 -3.59 -7.73 15.27
N TYR A 78 -2.52 -7.91 14.50
CA TYR A 78 -2.49 -8.61 13.21
C TYR A 78 -1.73 -9.95 13.29
N GLY A 79 -1.85 -10.64 14.42
CA GLY A 79 -1.38 -12.02 14.59
C GLY A 79 0.02 -12.17 15.18
N GLY A 80 0.85 -11.12 15.20
CA GLY A 80 2.19 -11.17 15.80
C GLY A 80 3.11 -12.18 15.13
N VAL A 81 3.03 -12.32 13.80
CA VAL A 81 3.86 -13.24 13.04
C VAL A 81 5.24 -12.60 12.80
N PRO A 82 6.37 -13.28 13.08
CA PRO A 82 7.70 -12.73 12.81
C PRO A 82 7.89 -12.33 11.35
N GLY A 83 8.52 -11.18 11.14
CA GLY A 83 8.79 -10.60 9.83
C GLY A 83 10.06 -11.10 9.14
N GLY A 84 10.32 -10.51 7.96
CA GLY A 84 11.40 -10.87 7.05
C GLY A 84 12.66 -9.99 7.12
N GLN A 85 12.76 -9.01 8.02
CA GLN A 85 14.03 -8.32 8.29
C GLN A 85 14.95 -9.22 9.14
N ALA A 86 15.30 -10.37 8.59
CA ALA A 86 16.08 -11.43 9.20
C ALA A 86 16.74 -12.30 8.11
N GLU A 87 17.69 -13.15 8.50
CA GLU A 87 18.36 -14.08 7.58
C GLU A 87 17.43 -15.21 7.10
N TYR A 88 16.43 -15.57 7.93
CA TYR A 88 15.43 -16.58 7.62
C TYR A 88 14.05 -16.15 8.13
N VAL A 89 13.00 -16.54 7.40
CA VAL A 89 11.62 -16.26 7.75
C VAL A 89 10.73 -17.45 7.41
N ARG A 90 9.84 -17.82 8.33
CA ARG A 90 8.87 -18.90 8.11
C ARG A 90 7.64 -18.32 7.42
N VAL A 91 7.40 -18.73 6.18
CA VAL A 91 6.21 -18.34 5.41
C VAL A 91 5.10 -19.40 5.52
N PRO A 92 4.06 -19.18 6.34
CA PRO A 92 2.90 -20.07 6.36
C PRO A 92 2.12 -20.00 5.05
N LYS A 93 1.26 -21.00 4.79
CA LYS A 93 0.40 -21.06 3.59
C LYS A 93 1.22 -21.00 2.28
N GLY A 94 2.30 -21.78 2.22
CA GLY A 94 3.26 -21.78 1.10
C GLY A 94 2.69 -22.12 -0.29
N ASN A 95 1.43 -22.56 -0.39
CA ASN A 95 0.74 -22.75 -1.68
C ASN A 95 -0.05 -21.51 -2.15
N VAL A 96 -0.12 -20.45 -1.35
CA VAL A 96 -0.97 -19.27 -1.60
C VAL A 96 -0.15 -17.98 -1.66
N GLY A 97 0.66 -17.73 -0.62
CA GLY A 97 1.38 -16.46 -0.47
C GLY A 97 2.59 -16.31 -1.40
N PRO A 98 3.56 -17.25 -1.39
CA PRO A 98 4.79 -17.05 -2.16
C PRO A 98 4.54 -17.06 -3.67
N PHE A 99 5.01 -16.02 -4.34
CA PHE A 99 5.01 -15.94 -5.80
C PHE A 99 6.42 -16.13 -6.34
N LYS A 100 6.60 -17.09 -7.25
CA LYS A 100 7.90 -17.28 -7.90
C LYS A 100 8.30 -16.04 -8.69
N VAL A 101 9.52 -15.57 -8.49
CA VAL A 101 10.08 -14.44 -9.22
C VAL A 101 10.54 -14.91 -10.60
N PRO A 102 10.05 -14.32 -11.69
CA PRO A 102 10.51 -14.66 -13.03
C PRO A 102 12.03 -14.41 -13.18
N PRO A 103 12.77 -15.24 -13.95
CA PRO A 103 14.23 -15.09 -14.09
C PRO A 103 14.68 -13.72 -14.60
N LEU A 104 13.84 -13.04 -15.39
CA LEU A 104 14.12 -11.73 -15.99
C LEU A 104 14.02 -10.57 -14.98
N LEU A 105 13.42 -10.78 -13.81
CA LEU A 105 13.22 -9.74 -12.81
C LEU A 105 14.35 -9.77 -11.77
N SER A 106 15.06 -8.66 -11.61
CA SER A 106 16.06 -8.49 -10.55
C SER A 106 15.39 -8.41 -9.18
N ASP A 107 16.13 -8.75 -8.13
CA ASP A 107 15.62 -8.75 -6.76
C ASP A 107 15.07 -7.37 -6.36
N ASP A 108 15.82 -6.29 -6.59
CA ASP A 108 15.41 -4.92 -6.26
C ASP A 108 14.09 -4.49 -6.94
N LYS A 109 13.74 -5.10 -8.08
CA LYS A 109 12.46 -4.84 -8.76
C LYS A 109 11.35 -5.75 -8.24
N ALA A 110 11.68 -7.01 -7.96
CA ALA A 110 10.73 -7.98 -7.44
C ALA A 110 10.30 -7.63 -6.01
N LEU A 111 11.20 -7.06 -5.19
CA LEU A 111 10.94 -6.68 -3.81
C LEU A 111 9.68 -5.82 -3.67
N PHE A 112 9.50 -4.79 -4.51
CA PHE A 112 8.33 -3.91 -4.42
C PHE A 112 6.98 -4.62 -4.64
N LEU A 113 6.98 -5.82 -5.24
CA LEU A 113 5.78 -6.65 -5.40
C LEU A 113 5.30 -7.30 -4.08
N SER A 114 6.06 -7.22 -2.99
CA SER A 114 5.62 -7.71 -1.68
C SER A 114 4.53 -6.84 -1.05
N ASP A 115 4.53 -5.53 -1.34
CA ASP A 115 3.62 -4.57 -0.71
C ASP A 115 3.37 -3.33 -1.57
N ILE A 116 4.32 -2.37 -1.57
CA ILE A 116 3.96 -0.98 -1.91
C ILE A 116 3.57 -0.77 -3.36
N LEU A 117 4.08 -1.58 -4.31
CA LEU A 117 3.63 -1.52 -5.70
C LEU A 117 2.21 -2.09 -5.88
N PRO A 118 1.87 -3.30 -5.38
CA PRO A 118 0.49 -3.77 -5.32
C PRO A 118 -0.47 -2.82 -4.58
N THR A 119 -0.03 -2.22 -3.47
CA THR A 119 -0.82 -1.24 -2.70
C THR A 119 -1.16 -0.01 -3.56
N ALA A 120 -0.15 0.57 -4.21
CA ALA A 120 -0.32 1.69 -5.14
C ALA A 120 -1.22 1.33 -6.34
N TRP A 121 -0.99 0.17 -6.95
CA TRP A 121 -1.78 -0.33 -8.07
C TRP A 121 -3.25 -0.53 -7.69
N GLN A 122 -3.51 -1.12 -6.52
CA GLN A 122 -4.86 -1.34 -6.01
C GLN A 122 -5.58 -0.02 -5.77
N ALA A 123 -4.91 0.98 -5.21
CA ALA A 123 -5.47 2.32 -5.00
C ALA A 123 -5.83 2.99 -6.33
N ALA A 124 -4.88 3.02 -7.28
CA ALA A 124 -5.08 3.60 -8.60
C ALA A 124 -6.21 2.91 -9.40
N LYS A 125 -6.32 1.59 -9.30
CA LYS A 125 -7.41 0.83 -9.93
C LYS A 125 -8.77 1.09 -9.28
N ASN A 126 -8.82 1.17 -7.95
CA ASN A 126 -10.06 1.47 -7.21
C ASN A 126 -10.55 2.89 -7.44
N ALA A 127 -9.62 3.82 -7.71
CA ALA A 127 -9.91 5.18 -8.12
C ALA A 127 -10.51 5.28 -9.55
N GLN A 128 -10.59 4.16 -10.29
CA GLN A 128 -11.17 4.09 -11.63
C GLN A 128 -10.55 5.10 -12.61
N ILE A 129 -9.24 5.30 -12.51
CA ILE A 129 -8.47 6.17 -13.41
C ILE A 129 -8.61 5.67 -14.86
N GLN A 130 -8.84 6.60 -15.77
CA GLN A 130 -8.96 6.37 -17.21
C GLN A 130 -8.00 7.28 -17.97
N GLN A 131 -7.88 7.06 -19.29
CA GLN A 131 -7.14 7.97 -20.16
C GLN A 131 -7.71 9.40 -20.06
N GLY A 132 -6.84 10.37 -19.81
CA GLY A 132 -7.22 11.78 -19.66
C GLY A 132 -7.64 12.16 -18.24
N SER A 133 -7.69 11.23 -17.29
CA SER A 133 -8.03 11.56 -15.91
C SER A 133 -7.03 12.52 -15.27
N SER A 134 -7.56 13.38 -14.41
CA SER A 134 -6.84 14.21 -13.46
C SER A 134 -6.88 13.55 -12.08
N VAL A 135 -5.77 13.55 -11.36
CA VAL A 135 -5.63 12.82 -10.08
C VAL A 135 -4.91 13.69 -9.05
N ALA A 136 -5.36 13.67 -7.80
CA ALA A 136 -4.59 14.20 -6.66
C ALA A 136 -4.13 13.05 -5.77
N VAL A 137 -2.83 12.99 -5.48
CA VAL A 137 -2.24 12.03 -4.54
C VAL A 137 -1.76 12.78 -3.31
N TYR A 138 -2.34 12.47 -2.16
CA TYR A 138 -1.90 13.01 -0.87
C TYR A 138 -0.82 12.08 -0.30
N GLY A 139 0.38 12.62 -0.09
CA GLY A 139 1.58 11.90 0.32
C GLY A 139 2.51 11.60 -0.85
N ALA A 140 3.75 12.09 -0.76
CA ALA A 140 4.84 11.83 -1.71
C ALA A 140 5.87 10.82 -1.15
N GLY A 141 5.47 9.99 -0.18
CA GLY A 141 6.27 8.85 0.29
C GLY A 141 6.33 7.70 -0.75
N PRO A 142 7.01 6.59 -0.44
CA PRO A 142 7.20 5.48 -1.40
C PRO A 142 5.89 4.96 -2.02
N VAL A 143 4.83 4.77 -1.23
CA VAL A 143 3.50 4.36 -1.74
C VAL A 143 2.92 5.42 -2.66
N GLY A 144 2.95 6.71 -2.27
CA GLY A 144 2.44 7.82 -3.08
C GLY A 144 3.18 7.96 -4.42
N LEU A 145 4.50 7.83 -4.42
CA LEU A 145 5.31 7.87 -5.65
C LEU A 145 4.98 6.72 -6.60
N LEU A 146 4.78 5.50 -6.08
CA LEU A 146 4.33 4.38 -6.91
C LEU A 146 2.87 4.56 -7.37
N THR A 147 2.01 5.19 -6.55
CA THR A 147 0.65 5.55 -6.95
C THR A 147 0.65 6.51 -8.14
N ILE A 148 1.51 7.53 -8.14
CA ILE A 148 1.69 8.44 -9.28
C ILE A 148 2.13 7.67 -10.52
N ALA A 149 3.09 6.74 -10.37
CA ALA A 149 3.54 5.89 -11.47
C ALA A 149 2.42 4.98 -12.02
N CYS A 150 1.62 4.38 -11.15
CA CYS A 150 0.46 3.56 -11.53
C CYS A 150 -0.66 4.39 -12.18
N ALA A 151 -0.95 5.59 -11.66
CA ALA A 151 -1.92 6.51 -12.23
C ALA A 151 -1.54 6.93 -13.65
N ARG A 152 -0.26 7.29 -13.87
CA ARG A 152 0.30 7.53 -15.22
C ARG A 152 0.12 6.33 -16.14
N LEU A 153 0.45 5.13 -15.66
CA LEU A 153 0.30 3.89 -16.43
C LEU A 153 -1.15 3.62 -16.84
N LEU A 154 -2.12 4.01 -16.01
CA LEU A 154 -3.56 3.89 -16.28
C LEU A 154 -4.12 5.02 -17.16
N GLY A 155 -3.30 6.01 -17.53
CA GLY A 155 -3.67 7.07 -18.47
C GLY A 155 -3.96 8.43 -17.85
N ALA A 156 -3.65 8.66 -16.57
CA ALA A 156 -3.78 9.98 -15.97
C ALA A 156 -2.80 11.00 -16.60
N GLU A 157 -3.33 12.14 -17.01
CA GLU A 157 -2.58 13.18 -17.72
C GLU A 157 -2.11 14.30 -16.78
N GLN A 158 -2.98 14.73 -15.85
CA GLN A 158 -2.63 15.73 -14.84
C GLN A 158 -2.65 15.10 -13.46
N ILE A 159 -1.50 15.12 -12.77
CA ILE A 159 -1.38 14.52 -11.44
C ILE A 159 -0.83 15.56 -10.48
N PHE A 160 -1.59 15.91 -9.46
CA PHE A 160 -1.15 16.71 -8.34
C PHE A 160 -0.62 15.79 -7.24
N VAL A 161 0.43 16.23 -6.54
CA VAL A 161 0.96 15.54 -5.37
C VAL A 161 1.13 16.52 -4.23
N VAL A 162 0.56 16.18 -3.07
CA VAL A 162 0.54 17.04 -1.88
C VAL A 162 1.42 16.39 -0.80
N ASP A 163 2.46 17.10 -0.35
CA ASP A 163 3.36 16.69 0.75
C ASP A 163 3.98 17.97 1.35
N HIS A 164 4.83 17.85 2.36
CA HIS A 164 5.60 18.98 2.92
C HIS A 164 7.11 18.80 2.81
N HIS A 165 7.59 17.62 2.43
CA HIS A 165 9.01 17.37 2.24
C HIS A 165 9.43 17.75 0.82
N PRO A 166 10.25 18.81 0.64
CA PRO A 166 10.59 19.30 -0.70
C PRO A 166 11.28 18.24 -1.55
N TYR A 167 12.18 17.42 -0.98
CA TYR A 167 12.89 16.39 -1.74
C TYR A 167 11.95 15.33 -2.35
N ARG A 168 10.83 15.02 -1.69
CA ARG A 168 9.83 14.06 -2.20
C ARG A 168 9.02 14.66 -3.33
N LEU A 169 8.60 15.92 -3.15
CA LEU A 169 7.89 16.70 -4.17
C LEU A 169 8.74 16.89 -5.43
N HIS A 170 10.02 17.24 -5.27
CA HIS A 170 10.97 17.34 -6.38
C HIS A 170 11.13 16.01 -7.11
N PHE A 171 11.31 14.89 -6.38
CA PHE A 171 11.38 13.58 -7.01
C PHE A 171 10.11 13.26 -7.82
N ALA A 172 8.92 13.54 -7.28
CA ALA A 172 7.66 13.31 -7.97
C ALA A 172 7.54 14.16 -9.25
N ALA A 173 7.93 15.44 -9.19
CA ALA A 173 7.94 16.34 -10.32
C ALA A 173 8.96 15.90 -11.40
N ASP A 174 10.21 15.66 -11.00
CA ASP A 174 11.29 15.32 -11.93
C ASP A 174 11.08 13.96 -12.59
N ARG A 175 10.62 12.97 -11.81
CA ARG A 175 10.53 11.58 -12.29
C ARG A 175 9.24 11.29 -13.05
N TYR A 176 8.14 11.95 -12.68
CA TYR A 176 6.81 11.62 -13.19
C TYR A 176 6.06 12.83 -13.77
N GLY A 177 6.61 14.04 -13.70
CA GLY A 177 5.91 15.25 -14.12
C GLY A 177 4.66 15.52 -13.30
N ALA A 178 4.64 15.12 -12.02
CA ALA A 178 3.55 15.49 -11.10
C ALA A 178 3.67 16.97 -10.75
N ILE A 179 2.53 17.62 -10.48
CA ILE A 179 2.44 19.01 -10.05
C ILE A 179 2.54 19.02 -8.52
N PRO A 180 3.68 19.46 -7.94
CA PRO A 180 3.86 19.42 -6.50
C PRO A 180 3.11 20.57 -5.82
N ILE A 181 2.51 20.28 -4.67
CA ILE A 181 1.95 21.27 -3.76
C ILE A 181 2.56 21.04 -2.38
N ASN A 182 3.27 22.05 -1.88
CA ASN A 182 3.82 22.04 -0.52
C ASN A 182 2.82 22.65 0.45
N PHE A 183 2.22 21.84 1.31
CA PHE A 183 1.18 22.34 2.23
C PHE A 183 1.73 23.15 3.43
N ASP A 184 3.06 23.21 3.62
CA ASP A 184 3.67 24.17 4.54
C ASP A 184 3.73 25.59 3.94
N GLU A 185 3.62 25.71 2.60
CA GLU A 185 3.63 26.98 1.84
C GLU A 185 2.22 27.37 1.36
N ASP A 186 1.37 26.37 1.12
CA ASP A 186 -0.01 26.50 0.69
C ASP A 186 -0.97 25.98 1.77
N SER A 187 -1.72 26.88 2.37
CA SER A 187 -2.65 26.54 3.45
C SER A 187 -3.92 25.81 2.99
N ASP A 188 -4.22 25.83 1.69
CA ASP A 188 -5.38 25.12 1.11
C ASP A 188 -5.00 24.44 -0.23
N PRO A 189 -4.30 23.30 -0.16
CA PRO A 189 -3.95 22.52 -1.35
C PRO A 189 -5.18 22.14 -2.21
N ALA A 190 -6.35 21.94 -1.59
CA ALA A 190 -7.55 21.58 -2.32
C ALA A 190 -8.04 22.75 -3.18
N GLN A 191 -8.06 23.96 -2.64
CA GLN A 191 -8.36 25.17 -3.40
C GLN A 191 -7.35 25.36 -4.56
N SER A 192 -6.06 25.24 -4.30
CA SER A 192 -5.03 25.37 -5.34
C SER A 192 -5.15 24.34 -6.45
N ILE A 193 -5.55 23.11 -6.14
CA ILE A 193 -5.87 22.09 -7.15
C ILE A 193 -7.09 22.54 -7.96
N ILE A 194 -8.17 22.94 -7.31
CA ILE A 194 -9.42 23.35 -7.96
C ILE A 194 -9.18 24.52 -8.93
N GLU A 195 -8.42 25.54 -8.53
CA GLU A 195 -8.09 26.72 -9.34
C GLU A 195 -7.26 26.38 -10.59
N GLN A 196 -6.46 25.31 -10.53
CA GLN A 196 -5.67 24.82 -11.66
C GLN A 196 -6.47 23.92 -12.61
N MET A 197 -7.69 23.52 -12.24
CA MET A 197 -8.55 22.66 -13.05
C MET A 197 -9.56 23.45 -13.88
N ALA A 198 -9.75 23.00 -15.13
CA ALA A 198 -10.69 23.63 -16.04
C ALA A 198 -12.14 23.61 -15.49
N GLY A 199 -12.67 24.81 -15.27
CA GLY A 199 -14.02 24.99 -14.73
C GLY A 199 -14.13 24.73 -13.22
N HIS A 200 -13.01 24.68 -12.49
CA HIS A 200 -12.98 24.62 -11.02
C HIS A 200 -13.75 23.43 -10.42
N ARG A 201 -13.72 22.28 -11.12
CA ARG A 201 -14.45 21.07 -10.71
C ARG A 201 -13.65 20.15 -9.79
N GLY A 202 -12.36 20.43 -9.59
CA GLY A 202 -11.42 19.50 -8.95
C GLY A 202 -10.95 18.40 -9.90
N VAL A 203 -10.32 17.39 -9.32
CA VAL A 203 -9.77 16.22 -10.02
C VAL A 203 -10.78 15.09 -10.14
N ASP A 204 -10.58 14.18 -11.10
CA ASP A 204 -11.46 13.02 -11.30
C ASP A 204 -11.30 11.95 -10.20
N ALA A 205 -10.12 11.88 -9.59
CA ALA A 205 -9.83 10.97 -8.49
C ALA A 205 -8.87 11.56 -7.45
N VAL A 206 -9.08 11.18 -6.19
CA VAL A 206 -8.19 11.50 -5.08
C VAL A 206 -7.72 10.21 -4.42
N ILE A 207 -6.43 10.09 -4.14
CA ILE A 207 -5.83 8.94 -3.46
C ILE A 207 -5.07 9.43 -2.23
N ASP A 208 -5.45 8.93 -1.07
CA ASP A 208 -4.75 9.13 0.19
C ASP A 208 -3.68 8.05 0.38
N ALA A 209 -2.42 8.47 0.42
CA ALA A 209 -1.24 7.65 0.71
C ALA A 209 -0.47 8.16 1.95
N VAL A 210 -1.17 8.81 2.89
CA VAL A 210 -0.64 9.31 4.17
C VAL A 210 -1.14 8.45 5.34
N GLY A 211 -2.45 8.31 5.49
CA GLY A 211 -3.07 7.59 6.61
C GLY A 211 -3.17 8.39 7.92
N PHE A 212 -3.21 7.69 9.05
CA PHE A 212 -3.67 8.24 10.34
C PHE A 212 -2.69 9.22 11.02
N GLU A 213 -1.43 9.27 10.60
CA GLU A 213 -0.42 10.20 11.12
C GLU A 213 -0.34 11.49 10.28
N ALA A 214 -1.41 11.80 9.53
CA ALA A 214 -1.49 13.02 8.74
C ALA A 214 -1.26 14.26 9.62
N LYS A 215 -0.31 15.09 9.20
CA LYS A 215 -0.13 16.43 9.75
C LYS A 215 -1.24 17.31 9.18
N GLY A 216 -2.28 17.53 9.96
CA GLY A 216 -3.34 18.48 9.61
C GLY A 216 -2.84 19.92 9.70
N SER A 217 -3.59 20.84 9.08
CA SER A 217 -3.39 22.27 9.30
C SER A 217 -3.63 22.61 10.78
N THR A 218 -2.82 23.52 11.35
CA THR A 218 -3.06 24.02 12.70
C THR A 218 -4.46 24.65 12.82
N THR A 219 -4.91 25.35 11.78
CA THR A 219 -6.25 25.95 11.72
C THR A 219 -7.35 24.90 11.75
N GLU A 220 -7.22 23.84 10.94
CA GLU A 220 -8.19 22.75 10.90
C GLU A 220 -8.21 21.94 12.21
N THR A 221 -7.03 21.73 12.81
CA THR A 221 -6.90 21.12 14.13
C THR A 221 -7.61 21.96 15.20
N VAL A 222 -7.47 23.29 15.13
CA VAL A 222 -8.16 24.22 16.04
C VAL A 222 -9.67 24.21 15.80
N LEU A 223 -10.14 24.29 14.55
CA LEU A 223 -11.57 24.25 14.21
C LEU A 223 -12.23 22.94 14.64
N THR A 224 -11.60 21.80 14.33
CA THR A 224 -12.04 20.46 14.77
C THR A 224 -12.15 20.37 16.28
N ASN A 225 -11.15 20.87 17.01
CA ASN A 225 -11.18 20.91 18.48
C ASN A 225 -12.27 21.83 19.02
N LEU A 226 -12.58 22.91 18.30
CA LEU A 226 -13.66 23.85 18.64
C LEU A 226 -15.05 23.35 18.20
N LYS A 227 -15.15 22.23 17.48
CA LYS A 227 -16.39 21.73 16.83
C LYS A 227 -17.05 22.78 15.93
N LEU A 228 -16.25 23.63 15.31
CA LEU A 228 -16.63 24.59 14.29
C LEU A 228 -16.30 24.01 12.92
#